data_AF-A0A4Y9A8H4-F1
#
_entry.id   AF-A0A4Y9A8H4-F1
#
_cell.length_a   1.000
_cell.length_b   1.000
_cell.length_c   1.000
_cell.angle_alpha   90.00
_cell.angle_beta   90.00
_cell.angle_gamma   90.00
#
_symmetry.space_group_name_H-M   'P 1'
#
loop_
_entity.id
_entity.type
_entity.pdbx_description
1 polymer ?
#
loop_
_entity_poly.entity_id
_entity_poly.type
_entity_poly.pdbx_seq_one_letter_code
_entity_poly.pdbx_strand_id
1 'polypeptide(L)'
;MDKELKHDLQHKPKAVTFTLDKERNFILDLNAYSELDLLYDNKTYHDIERDLLKMRPYAIRAFMWGGMVHEDRELTPDFIGQYIDVTNIQEYAQQIYQAILNDKPQQAKDEQSDSDGNGKKK
;
A
#
# COMPACT_ATOMS: atom_id res chain seq x y z
N MET A 1 -14.63 -37.06 2.56
CA MET A 1 -13.85 -36.29 3.56
C MET A 1 -13.03 -35.30 2.76
N ASP A 2 -13.51 -34.07 2.63
CA ASP A 2 -12.85 -33.02 1.87
C ASP A 2 -11.53 -32.64 2.56
N LYS A 3 -10.43 -33.12 1.99
CA LYS A 3 -9.11 -32.56 2.20
C LYS A 3 -8.97 -31.45 1.16
N GLU A 4 -9.04 -30.18 1.59
CA GLU A 4 -8.37 -29.00 0.97
C GLU A 4 -9.07 -27.67 1.28
N LEU A 5 -9.42 -27.44 2.54
CA LEU A 5 -9.64 -26.07 3.02
C LEU A 5 -8.73 -25.79 4.22
N LYS A 6 -7.42 -25.95 4.04
CA LYS A 6 -6.47 -25.20 4.86
C LYS A 6 -6.49 -23.77 4.31
N HIS A 7 -7.39 -22.94 4.81
CA HIS A 7 -7.25 -21.50 4.63
C HIS A 7 -5.92 -21.11 5.28
N ASP A 8 -4.94 -20.80 4.44
CA ASP A 8 -3.65 -20.31 4.89
C ASP A 8 -3.89 -18.89 5.45
N LEU A 9 -4.17 -18.81 6.75
CA LEU A 9 -4.35 -17.56 7.49
C LEU A 9 -3.03 -16.77 7.64
N GLN A 10 -1.94 -17.23 7.00
CA GLN A 10 -0.61 -16.63 7.05
C GLN A 10 -0.42 -15.52 6.01
N HIS A 11 -1.39 -14.61 5.88
CA HIS A 11 -1.18 -13.42 5.05
C HIS A 11 -0.28 -12.42 5.79
N LYS A 12 0.94 -12.21 5.28
CA LYS A 12 1.81 -11.13 5.73
C LYS A 12 1.72 -9.96 4.75
N PRO A 13 1.48 -8.72 5.24
CA PRO A 13 1.53 -7.53 4.42
C PRO A 13 2.89 -7.40 3.72
N LYS A 14 2.87 -6.95 2.46
CA LYS A 14 4.09 -6.78 1.67
C LYS A 14 4.79 -5.48 2.05
N ALA A 15 6.11 -5.54 2.19
CA ALA A 15 6.95 -4.36 2.39
C ALA A 15 7.38 -3.76 1.04
N VAL A 16 7.40 -2.43 0.98
CA VAL A 16 7.96 -1.63 -0.12
C VAL A 16 9.08 -0.76 0.45
N THR A 17 10.23 -0.66 -0.21
CA THR A 17 11.31 0.20 0.28
C THR A 17 11.15 1.62 -0.25
N PHE A 18 11.28 2.59 0.64
CA PHE A 18 11.38 4.01 0.31
C PHE A 18 12.70 4.57 0.83
N THR A 19 13.25 5.57 0.15
CA THR A 19 14.40 6.32 0.65
C THR A 19 13.93 7.68 1.16
N LEU A 20 14.22 7.99 2.42
CA LEU A 20 14.00 9.32 3.01
C LEU A 20 15.33 9.87 3.55
N ASP A 21 15.54 9.80 4.86
CA ASP A 21 16.83 9.98 5.54
C ASP A 21 17.74 8.76 5.37
N LYS A 22 17.12 7.58 5.34
CA LYS A 22 17.70 6.27 5.09
C LYS A 22 16.71 5.44 4.28
N GLU A 23 17.13 4.26 3.86
CA GLU A 23 16.19 3.25 3.38
C GLU A 23 15.27 2.80 4.52
N ARG A 24 13.96 2.82 4.28
CA ARG A 24 12.91 2.45 5.22
C ARG A 24 11.93 1.49 4.59
N ASN A 25 11.43 0.52 5.36
CA ASN A 25 10.36 -0.36 4.91
C ASN A 25 9.00 0.28 5.17
N PHE A 26 8.26 0.47 4.09
CA PHE A 26 6.88 0.90 4.08
C PHE A 26 5.96 -0.33 4.08
N ILE A 27 5.11 -0.46 5.11
CA ILE A 27 4.17 -1.56 5.29
C ILE A 27 2.79 -0.98 5.63
N LEU A 28 1.77 -1.33 4.86
CA LEU A 28 0.38 -0.99 5.15
C LEU A 28 -0.32 -2.17 5.84
N ASP A 29 0.04 -2.43 7.10
CA ASP A 29 -0.68 -3.40 7.93
C ASP A 29 -1.85 -2.75 8.68
N LEU A 30 -2.61 -3.54 9.44
CA LEU A 30 -3.71 -2.99 10.24
C LEU A 30 -3.26 -1.95 11.28
N ASN A 31 -2.01 -2.00 11.73
CA ASN A 31 -1.48 -0.97 12.62
C ASN A 31 -1.32 0.33 11.84
N ALA A 32 -0.71 0.30 10.66
CA ALA A 32 -0.57 1.48 9.79
C ALA A 32 -1.93 2.11 9.48
N TYR A 33 -2.94 1.31 9.13
CA TYR A 33 -4.29 1.82 8.89
C TYR A 33 -4.92 2.41 10.16
N SER A 34 -4.73 1.78 11.32
CA SER A 34 -5.21 2.30 12.60
C SER A 34 -4.54 3.62 12.98
N GLU A 35 -3.23 3.73 12.78
CA GLU A 35 -2.45 4.95 13.06
C GLU A 35 -2.92 6.08 12.14
N LEU A 36 -3.20 5.80 10.87
CA LEU A 36 -3.78 6.79 9.94
C LEU A 36 -5.17 7.25 10.38
N ASP A 37 -6.04 6.34 10.83
CA ASP A 37 -7.41 6.65 11.25
C ASP A 37 -7.44 7.49 12.55
N LEU A 38 -6.42 7.35 13.40
CA LEU A 38 -6.28 8.07 14.66
C LEU A 38 -5.43 9.35 14.55
N LEU A 39 -4.80 9.61 13.40
CA LEU A 39 -3.84 10.70 13.25
C LEU A 39 -4.47 12.10 13.37
N TYR A 40 -5.73 12.24 12.98
CA TYR A 40 -6.44 13.52 12.98
C TYR A 40 -7.85 13.37 13.53
N ASP A 41 -8.21 14.16 14.54
CA ASP A 41 -9.49 14.08 15.26
C ASP A 41 -10.76 14.16 14.36
N ASN A 42 -10.64 14.75 13.17
CA ASN A 42 -11.76 15.00 12.25
C ASN A 42 -11.62 14.33 10.88
N LYS A 43 -10.70 13.37 10.73
CA LYS A 43 -10.49 12.65 9.48
C LYS A 43 -10.31 11.18 9.76
N THR A 44 -11.06 10.37 9.02
CA THR A 44 -10.82 8.93 8.93
C THR A 44 -9.71 8.61 7.95
N TYR A 45 -9.22 7.37 7.95
CA TYR A 45 -8.35 6.83 6.91
C TYR A 45 -8.87 7.15 5.50
N HIS A 46 -10.17 6.97 5.25
CA HIS A 46 -10.78 7.22 3.94
C HIS A 46 -10.73 8.70 3.54
N ASP A 47 -10.81 9.62 4.51
CA ASP A 47 -10.65 11.04 4.25
C ASP A 47 -9.21 11.36 3.83
N ILE A 48 -8.22 10.73 4.47
CA ILE A 48 -6.81 10.86 4.13
C ILE A 48 -6.52 10.24 2.76
N GLU A 49 -7.05 9.04 2.47
CA GLU A 49 -6.94 8.37 1.16
C GLU A 49 -7.49 9.24 0.03
N ARG A 50 -8.68 9.81 0.21
CA ARG A 50 -9.27 10.74 -0.75
C ARG A 50 -8.41 11.99 -0.95
N ASP A 51 -7.83 12.52 0.12
CA ASP A 51 -6.99 13.72 0.05
C ASP A 51 -5.58 13.41 -0.52
N LEU A 52 -5.09 12.17 -0.40
CA LEU A 52 -3.91 11.66 -1.12
C LEU A 52 -4.15 11.67 -2.64
N LEU A 53 -5.30 11.18 -3.10
CA LEU A 53 -5.67 11.22 -4.54
C LEU A 53 -5.72 12.65 -5.10
N LYS A 54 -5.96 13.65 -4.24
CA LYS A 54 -5.93 15.08 -4.57
C LYS A 54 -4.56 15.71 -4.39
N MET A 55 -3.51 14.92 -4.19
CA MET A 55 -2.12 15.37 -4.00
C MET A 55 -1.97 16.36 -2.82
N ARG A 56 -2.79 16.23 -1.77
CA ARG A 56 -2.70 17.13 -0.61
C ARG A 56 -1.43 16.79 0.19
N PRO A 57 -0.51 17.74 0.44
CA PRO A 57 0.79 17.44 1.05
C PRO A 57 0.71 16.75 2.41
N TYR A 58 -0.27 17.13 3.24
CA TYR A 58 -0.44 16.50 4.55
C TYR A 58 -0.83 15.01 4.43
N ALA A 59 -1.60 14.64 3.41
CA ALA A 59 -2.04 13.26 3.22
C ALA A 59 -0.87 12.37 2.76
N ILE A 60 0.00 12.91 1.90
CA ILE A 60 1.23 12.21 1.48
C ILE A 60 2.14 11.97 2.69
N ARG A 61 2.35 13.00 3.54
CA ARG A 61 3.12 12.87 4.79
C ARG A 61 2.48 11.85 5.74
N ALA A 62 1.16 11.88 5.88
CA ALA A 62 0.41 10.94 6.73
C ALA A 62 0.62 9.49 6.28
N PHE A 63 0.44 9.18 4.98
CA PHE A 63 0.65 7.83 4.46
C PHE A 63 2.08 7.33 4.64
N MET A 64 3.06 8.17 4.30
CA MET A 64 4.48 7.84 4.48
C MET A 64 4.80 7.54 5.95
N TRP A 65 4.31 8.38 6.87
CA TRP A 65 4.46 8.15 8.30
C TRP A 65 3.78 6.85 8.75
N GLY A 66 2.49 6.65 8.41
CA GLY A 66 1.73 5.48 8.81
C GLY A 66 2.34 4.18 8.32
N GLY A 67 2.89 4.16 7.11
CA GLY A 67 3.58 3.00 6.56
C GLY A 67 4.96 2.73 7.16
N MET A 68 5.58 3.66 7.88
CA MET A 68 6.94 3.55 8.40
C MET A 68 7.05 3.61 9.93
N VAL A 69 5.99 4.02 10.63
CA VAL A 69 5.99 4.17 12.10
C VAL A 69 6.25 2.85 12.84
N HIS A 70 6.04 1.71 12.19
CA HIS A 70 6.40 0.40 12.74
C HIS A 70 7.92 0.20 12.90
N GLU A 71 8.74 0.84 12.05
CA GLU A 71 10.21 0.79 12.16
C GLU A 71 10.76 1.73 13.22
N ASP A 72 10.04 2.82 13.47
CA ASP A 72 10.48 3.94 14.29
C ASP A 72 9.26 4.64 14.91
N ARG A 73 9.02 4.35 16.18
CA ARG A 73 7.85 4.86 16.91
C ARG A 73 7.95 6.36 17.25
N GLU A 74 9.13 6.95 17.11
CA GLU A 74 9.35 8.39 17.33
C GLU A 74 9.20 9.19 16.02
N LEU A 75 9.03 8.51 14.89
CA LEU A 75 8.81 9.14 13.60
C LEU A 75 7.53 9.99 13.63
N THR A 76 7.60 11.19 13.04
CA THR A 76 6.47 12.11 12.97
C THR A 76 6.15 12.49 11.52
N PRO A 77 4.90 12.85 11.19
CA PRO A 77 4.56 13.38 9.87
C PRO A 77 5.37 14.63 9.49
N ASP A 78 5.76 15.44 10.48
CA ASP A 78 6.57 16.63 10.25
C ASP A 78 8.02 16.30 9.89
N PHE A 79 8.61 15.28 10.51
CA PHE A 79 9.93 14.78 10.10
C PHE A 79 9.93 14.30 8.65
N ILE A 80 8.93 13.51 8.24
CA ILE A 80 8.76 13.08 6.84
C ILE A 80 8.72 14.28 5.90
N GLY A 81 8.00 15.33 6.28
CA GLY A 81 7.86 16.56 5.49
C GLY A 81 9.17 17.31 5.22
N GLN A 82 10.26 17.01 5.93
CA GLN A 82 11.57 17.62 5.68
C GLN A 82 12.26 17.07 4.43
N TYR A 83 11.84 15.88 3.94
CA TYR A 83 12.44 15.19 2.79
C TYR A 83 11.55 15.22 1.54
N ILE A 84 10.32 15.70 1.67
CA ILE A 84 9.33 15.76 0.58
C ILE A 84 9.00 17.22 0.29
N ASP A 85 9.31 17.67 -0.91
CA ASP A 85 9.04 19.01 -1.40
C ASP A 85 8.24 19.00 -2.71
N VAL A 86 7.94 20.17 -3.24
CA VAL A 86 7.16 20.32 -4.49
C VAL A 86 7.80 19.66 -5.71
N THR A 87 9.09 19.36 -5.68
CA THR A 87 9.83 18.74 -6.79
C THR A 87 9.72 17.23 -6.81
N ASN A 88 9.59 16.59 -5.64
CA ASN A 88 9.56 15.13 -5.51
C ASN A 88 8.22 14.57 -5.00
N ILE A 89 7.29 15.43 -4.55
CA ILE A 89 5.99 15.04 -3.99
C ILE A 89 5.16 14.12 -4.90
N GLN A 90 5.25 14.33 -6.21
CA GLN A 90 4.54 13.51 -7.20
C GLN A 90 5.05 12.07 -7.24
N GLU A 91 6.36 11.88 -7.12
CA GLU A 91 6.99 10.57 -7.11
C GLU A 91 6.57 9.77 -5.88
N TYR A 92 6.65 10.38 -4.69
CA TYR A 92 6.21 9.73 -3.46
C TYR A 92 4.73 9.35 -3.49
N ALA A 93 3.85 10.25 -3.95
CA ALA A 93 2.43 9.95 -4.05
C ALA A 93 2.15 8.77 -4.99
N GLN A 94 2.87 8.67 -6.12
CA GLN A 94 2.75 7.55 -7.04
C GLN A 94 3.22 6.24 -6.41
N GLN A 95 4.37 6.24 -5.71
CA GLN A 95 4.87 5.05 -5.03
C GLN A 95 3.91 4.56 -3.94
N ILE A 96 3.36 5.48 -3.13
CA ILE A 96 2.32 5.16 -2.13
C ILE A 96 1.10 4.54 -2.81
N TYR A 97 0.62 5.13 -3.91
CA TYR A 97 -0.54 4.61 -4.64
C TYR A 97 -0.29 3.20 -5.19
N GLN A 98 0.91 2.93 -5.72
CA GLN A 98 1.29 1.58 -6.14
C GLN A 98 1.35 0.59 -4.98
N ALA A 99 1.85 1.01 -3.81
CA ALA A 99 1.85 0.17 -2.61
C ALA A 99 0.42 -0.21 -2.20
N ILE A 100 -0.51 0.76 -2.18
CA ILE A 100 -1.93 0.52 -1.88
C ILE A 100 -2.56 -0.44 -2.90
N LEU A 101 -2.28 -0.27 -4.19
CA LEU A 101 -2.82 -1.15 -5.23
C LEU A 101 -2.28 -2.58 -5.14
N ASN A 102 -1.00 -2.74 -4.81
CA ASN A 102 -0.36 -4.05 -4.67
C ASN A 102 -0.81 -4.82 -3.41
N ASP A 103 -1.36 -4.11 -2.43
CA ASP A 103 -1.93 -4.68 -1.21
C ASP A 103 -3.37 -5.20 -1.42
N LYS A 104 -4.09 -4.67 -2.42
CA LYS A 104 -5.42 -5.18 -2.77
C LYS A 104 -5.30 -6.59 -3.36
N PRO A 105 -6.17 -7.54 -2.97
CA PRO A 105 -6.18 -8.87 -3.55
C PRO A 105 -6.38 -8.75 -5.06
N GLN A 106 -5.40 -9.22 -5.83
CA GLN A 106 -5.56 -9.37 -7.27
C GLN A 106 -6.70 -10.36 -7.49
N GLN A 107 -7.80 -9.90 -8.09
CA GLN A 107 -8.80 -10.80 -8.63
C GLN A 107 -8.05 -11.76 -9.56
N ALA A 108 -8.07 -13.05 -9.22
CA ALA A 108 -7.50 -14.09 -10.04
C ALA A 108 -8.04 -13.89 -11.46
N LYS A 109 -7.17 -13.64 -12.43
CA LYS A 109 -7.54 -13.80 -13.83
C LYS A 109 -7.79 -15.29 -13.99
N ASP A 110 -9.05 -15.68 -14.11
CA ASP A 110 -9.42 -17.02 -14.53
C ASP A 110 -8.75 -17.30 -15.87
N GLU A 111 -7.72 -18.14 -15.85
CA GLU A 111 -7.20 -18.82 -17.03
C GLU A 111 -8.28 -19.80 -17.51
N GLN A 112 -9.10 -19.36 -18.46
CA GLN A 112 -9.86 -20.30 -19.29
C GLN A 112 -9.01 -20.73 -20.49
N SER A 113 -8.54 -21.97 -20.32
CA SER A 113 -8.06 -22.97 -21.26
C SER A 113 -8.66 -22.98 -22.67
N ASP A 114 -7.77 -23.30 -23.62
CA ASP A 114 -7.92 -24.18 -24.79
C ASP A 114 -8.94 -23.88 -25.90
N SER A 115 -8.39 -23.58 -27.08
CA SER A 115 -8.84 -24.27 -28.30
C SER A 115 -7.62 -24.66 -29.14
N ASP A 116 -7.01 -25.79 -28.77
CA ASP A 116 -6.08 -26.55 -29.60
C ASP A 116 -6.86 -27.19 -30.76
N GLY A 117 -6.93 -26.48 -31.89
CA GLY A 117 -7.61 -26.92 -33.11
C GLY A 117 -6.75 -27.86 -33.95
N ASN A 118 -6.45 -29.06 -33.45
CA ASN A 118 -5.86 -30.13 -34.26
C ASN A 118 -6.93 -30.81 -35.14
N GLY A 119 -7.12 -30.26 -36.34
CA GLY A 119 -7.99 -30.83 -37.39
C GLY A 119 -7.20 -31.32 -38.60
N LYS A 120 -6.44 -32.41 -38.46
CA LYS A 120 -5.98 -33.21 -39.61
C LYS A 120 -7.19 -33.88 -40.27
N LYS A 121 -7.61 -33.42 -41.45
CA LYS A 121 -8.44 -34.22 -42.37
C LYS A 121 -7.60 -34.68 -43.55
N LYS A 122 -7.48 -36.01 -43.65
CA LYS A 122 -7.23 -36.74 -44.89
C LYS A 122 -8.53 -36.80 -45.69
#